data_AF-A0A9R1PZR6-F1
#
_entry.id   AF-A0A9R1PZR6-F1
#
_cell.length_a   1.000
_cell.length_b   1.000
_cell.length_c   1.000
_cell.angle_alpha   90.00
_cell.angle_beta   90.00
_cell.angle_gamma   90.00
#
_symmetry.space_group_name_H-M   'P 1'
#
loop_
_entity.id
_entity.type
_entity.pdbx_description
1 polymer ?
#
loop_
_entity_poly.entity_id
_entity_poly.type
_entity_poly.pdbx_seq_one_letter_code
_entity_poly.pdbx_strand_id
1 'polypeptide(L)'
;MRPAPTLLALTLDAALLRIATLRDLSRLPDHILVDLFRRTLSAGKLTERVLKLFLATDCEEIILLVQLLNIKQPLIPVLPTRCSEKF
;
A
#
# COMPACT_ATOMS: atom_id res chain seq x y z
N MET A 1 30.35 7.33 -7.46
CA MET A 1 29.46 8.50 -7.61
C MET A 1 28.05 7.99 -7.77
N ARG A 2 27.08 8.46 -6.97
CA ARG A 2 25.67 8.14 -7.26
C ARG A 2 25.29 8.87 -8.55
N PRO A 3 24.69 8.20 -9.54
CA PRO A 3 24.20 8.87 -10.74
C PRO A 3 23.22 9.98 -10.32
N ALA A 4 23.16 11.05 -11.12
CA ALA A 4 22.21 12.13 -10.89
C ALA A 4 20.78 11.54 -10.87
N PRO A 5 19.95 11.91 -9.87
CA PRO A 5 18.62 11.36 -9.76
C PRO A 5 17.78 11.77 -10.98
N THR A 6 17.09 10.81 -11.57
CA THR A 6 16.16 11.09 -12.67
C THR A 6 14.92 11.81 -12.14
N LEU A 7 14.23 12.55 -13.01
CA LEU A 7 12.95 13.20 -12.67
C LEU A 7 11.95 12.18 -12.10
N LEU A 8 11.90 11.00 -12.70
CA LEU A 8 11.08 9.88 -12.23
C LEU A 8 11.43 9.52 -10.78
N ALA A 9 12.71 9.30 -10.48
CA ALA A 9 13.16 8.95 -9.12
C ALA A 9 12.78 10.04 -8.10
N LEU A 10 13.00 11.31 -8.44
CA LEU A 10 12.61 12.44 -7.58
C LEU A 10 11.09 12.51 -7.36
N THR A 11 10.31 12.17 -8.39
CA THR A 11 8.85 12.15 -8.32
C THR A 11 8.36 11.02 -7.43
N LEU A 12 8.95 9.83 -7.53
CA LEU A 12 8.64 8.70 -6.64
C LEU A 12 8.99 9.03 -5.19
N ASP A 13 10.15 9.66 -4.95
CA ASP A 13 10.56 10.03 -3.60
C ASP A 13 9.62 11.10 -3.01
N ALA A 14 9.19 12.08 -3.81
CA ALA A 14 8.18 13.06 -3.41
C ALA A 14 6.80 12.43 -3.18
N ALA A 15 6.39 11.49 -4.04
CA ALA A 15 5.15 10.73 -3.89
C ALA A 15 5.17 9.90 -2.61
N LEU A 16 6.29 9.26 -2.28
CA LEU A 16 6.48 8.49 -1.05
C LEU A 16 6.31 9.36 0.20
N LEU A 17 6.78 10.61 0.19
CA LEU A 17 6.55 11.55 1.29
C LEU A 17 5.05 11.83 1.51
N ARG A 18 4.24 11.76 0.45
CA ARG A 18 2.82 12.13 0.45
C ARG A 18 1.89 10.94 0.27
N ILE A 19 2.40 9.72 0.29
CA ILE A 19 1.66 8.49 -0.06
C ILE A 19 0.37 8.34 0.76
N ALA A 20 0.39 8.68 2.04
CA ALA A 20 -0.76 8.61 2.92
C ALA A 20 -1.87 9.63 2.57
N THR A 21 -1.54 10.71 1.87
CA THR A 21 -2.50 11.75 1.42
C THR A 21 -3.08 11.47 0.05
N LEU A 22 -2.44 10.59 -0.74
CA LEU A 22 -2.96 10.17 -2.04
C LEU A 22 -4.29 9.42 -1.84
N ARG A 23 -5.15 9.52 -2.86
CA ARG A 23 -6.48 8.91 -2.85
C ARG A 23 -6.58 7.74 -3.82
N ASP A 24 -5.85 7.82 -4.93
CA ASP A 24 -5.98 6.86 -6.01
C ASP A 24 -4.65 6.76 -6.76
N LEU A 25 -4.31 5.53 -7.18
CA LEU A 25 -3.16 5.19 -8.01
C LEU A 25 -3.55 4.43 -9.29
N SER A 26 -4.84 4.21 -9.55
CA SER A 26 -5.38 3.42 -10.68
C SER A 26 -4.88 3.82 -12.06
N ARG A 27 -4.45 5.08 -12.22
CA ARG A 27 -3.98 5.63 -13.50
C ARG A 27 -2.49 5.41 -13.75
N LEU A 28 -1.76 4.85 -12.79
CA LEU A 28 -0.33 4.62 -12.92
C LEU A 28 -0.07 3.26 -13.58
N PRO A 29 0.96 3.17 -14.45
CA PRO A 29 1.43 1.89 -14.95
C PRO A 29 1.93 0.97 -13.83
N ASP A 30 1.74 -0.34 -14.01
CA ASP A 30 2.10 -1.37 -13.03
C ASP A 30 3.55 -1.31 -12.56
N HIS A 31 4.50 -1.13 -13.49
CA HIS A 31 5.92 -1.04 -13.15
C HIS A 31 6.23 0.14 -12.21
N ILE A 32 5.49 1.25 -12.30
CA ILE A 32 5.63 2.41 -11.41
C ILE A 32 4.98 2.09 -10.05
N LEU A 33 3.82 1.44 -10.05
CA LEU A 33 3.13 1.01 -8.82
C LEU A 33 4.00 0.07 -7.99
N VAL A 34 4.62 -0.90 -8.64
CA VAL A 34 5.50 -1.89 -7.99
C VAL A 34 6.74 -1.21 -7.42
N ASP A 35 7.38 -0.28 -8.15
CA ASP A 35 8.55 0.45 -7.63
C ASP A 35 8.17 1.36 -6.44
N LEU A 36 7.03 2.06 -6.54
CA LEU A 36 6.48 2.87 -5.45
C LEU A 36 6.17 2.01 -4.22
N PHE A 37 5.59 0.83 -4.40
CA PHE A 37 5.29 -0.12 -3.33
C PHE A 37 6.56 -0.62 -2.64
N ARG A 38 7.57 -1.04 -3.42
CA ARG A 38 8.88 -1.46 -2.90
C ARG A 38 9.56 -0.36 -2.09
N ARG A 39 9.60 0.87 -2.60
CA ARG A 39 10.15 2.02 -1.88
C ARG A 39 9.36 2.31 -0.60
N THR A 40 8.04 2.16 -0.63
CA THR A 40 7.18 2.34 0.55
C THR A 40 7.48 1.32 1.64
N LEU A 41 7.70 0.06 1.27
CA LEU A 41 8.14 -1.01 2.18
C LEU A 41 9.52 -0.70 2.76
N SER A 42 10.50 -0.35 1.92
CA SER A 42 11.86 -0.01 2.37
C SER A 42 11.90 1.20 3.30
N ALA A 43 10.99 2.16 3.11
CA ALA A 43 10.86 3.32 3.99
C ALA A 43 10.06 3.04 5.28
N GLY A 44 9.50 1.85 5.46
CA GLY A 44 8.69 1.50 6.63
C GLY A 44 7.37 2.29 6.73
N LYS A 45 6.87 2.81 5.60
CA LYS A 45 5.65 3.65 5.56
C LYS A 45 4.39 2.87 5.20
N LEU A 46 4.45 1.54 5.26
CA LEU A 46 3.30 0.70 4.99
C LEU A 46 2.32 0.78 6.17
N THR A 47 1.26 1.56 6.00
CA THR A 47 0.12 1.63 6.91
C THR A 47 -1.07 0.90 6.29
N GLU A 48 -2.07 0.55 7.09
CA GLU A 48 -3.30 -0.09 6.59
C GLU A 48 -3.95 0.72 5.45
N ARG A 49 -4.02 2.05 5.60
CA ARG A 49 -4.57 2.94 4.56
C ARG A 49 -3.78 2.84 3.25
N VAL A 50 -2.46 2.88 3.35
CA VAL A 50 -1.58 2.81 2.18
C VAL A 50 -1.68 1.43 1.51
N LEU A 51 -1.75 0.35 2.31
CA LEU A 51 -1.98 -0.99 1.81
C LEU A 51 -3.31 -1.10 1.04
N LYS A 52 -4.41 -0.57 1.60
CA LYS A 52 -5.72 -0.54 0.90
C LYS A 52 -5.64 0.22 -0.42
N LEU A 53 -4.89 1.32 -0.47
CA LEU A 53 -4.71 2.14 -1.66
C LEU A 53 -3.94 1.38 -2.77
N PHE A 54 -2.94 0.58 -2.41
CA PHE A 54 -2.23 -0.30 -3.36
C PHE A 54 -3.04 -1.53 -3.79
N LEU A 55 -3.87 -2.07 -2.90
CA LEU A 55 -4.75 -3.19 -3.24
C LEU A 55 -5.90 -2.75 -4.16
N ALA A 56 -6.38 -1.51 -4.03
CA ALA A 56 -7.42 -0.94 -4.90
C ALA A 56 -6.98 -0.76 -6.36
N THR A 57 -5.69 -0.96 -6.66
CA THR A 57 -5.15 -0.85 -8.02
C THR A 57 -5.23 -2.16 -8.81
N ASP A 58 -5.65 -3.28 -8.18
CA ASP A 58 -5.77 -4.62 -8.78
C ASP A 58 -4.51 -5.12 -9.52
N CYS A 59 -3.33 -4.62 -9.13
CA CYS A 59 -2.06 -5.02 -9.71
C CYS A 59 -1.62 -6.39 -9.14
N GLU A 60 -1.52 -7.41 -10.01
CA GLU A 60 -1.20 -8.79 -9.64
C GLU A 60 0.12 -8.93 -8.86
N GLU A 61 1.17 -8.22 -9.29
CA GLU A 61 2.48 -8.28 -8.63
C GLU A 61 2.43 -7.77 -7.18
N ILE A 62 1.65 -6.72 -6.93
CA ILE A 62 1.47 -6.16 -5.58
C ILE A 62 0.73 -7.18 -4.71
N ILE A 63 -0.33 -7.81 -5.24
CA ILE A 63 -1.12 -8.82 -4.51
C ILE A 63 -0.21 -9.99 -4.13
N LEU A 64 0.60 -10.50 -5.06
CA LEU A 64 1.56 -11.58 -4.81
C LEU A 64 2.60 -11.19 -3.75
N LEU A 65 3.15 -9.97 -3.82
CA LEU A 65 4.08 -9.45 -2.82
C LEU A 65 3.46 -9.38 -1.42
N VAL A 66 2.21 -8.92 -1.31
CA VAL A 66 1.49 -8.84 -0.05
C VAL A 66 1.28 -10.24 0.56
N GLN A 67 0.93 -11.23 -0.27
CA GLN A 67 0.79 -12.63 0.15
C GLN A 67 2.13 -13.25 0.57
N LEU A 68 3.20 -13.04 -0.21
CA LEU A 68 4.55 -13.52 0.09
C LEU A 68 5.09 -12.96 1.40
N LEU A 69 4.81 -11.68 1.68
CA LEU A 69 5.19 -11.02 2.92
C LEU A 69 4.28 -11.40 4.10
N ASN A 70 3.29 -12.27 3.87
CA ASN A 70 2.32 -12.75 4.86
C ASN A 70 1.62 -11.59 5.60
N ILE A 71 1.36 -10.49 4.89
CA ILE A 71 0.73 -9.30 5.47
C ILE A 71 -0.75 -9.62 5.65
N LYS A 72 -1.14 -9.81 6.93
CA LYS A 72 -2.54 -10.03 7.27
C LYS A 72 -3.31 -8.74 7.02
N GLN A 73 -4.29 -8.80 6.12
CA GLN A 73 -5.28 -7.72 6.02
C GLN A 73 -6.04 -7.64 7.36
N PRO A 74 -6.31 -6.42 7.86
CA PRO A 74 -7.02 -6.28 9.12
C PRO A 74 -8.35 -7.02 9.04
N LEU A 75 -8.55 -7.89 10.02
CA LEU A 75 -9.77 -8.67 10.15
C LEU A 75 -10.96 -7.71 10.20
N ILE A 76 -12.02 -8.07 9.46
CA ILE A 76 -13.34 -7.45 9.51
C ILE A 76 -13.68 -7.20 10.99
N PRO A 77 -14.17 -6.00 11.37
CA PRO A 77 -14.56 -5.76 12.76
C PRO A 77 -15.50 -6.87 13.20
N VAL A 78 -15.12 -7.57 14.27
CA VAL A 78 -15.96 -8.59 14.87
C VAL A 78 -17.22 -7.86 15.33
N LEU A 79 -18.32 -8.09 14.61
CA LEU A 79 -19.63 -7.56 14.99
C LEU A 79 -19.89 -7.95 16.45
N PRO A 80 -20.38 -7.04 17.30
CA PRO A 80 -20.76 -7.43 18.65
C PRO A 80 -21.78 -8.56 18.52
N THR A 81 -21.40 -9.76 18.95
CA THR A 81 -22.35 -10.85 19.14
C THR A 81 -23.35 -10.32 20.15
N ARG A 82 -24.63 -10.20 19.76
CA ARG A 82 -25.69 -9.81 20.69
C ARG A 82 -25.50 -10.62 21.96
N CYS A 83 -25.18 -9.97 23.07
CA CYS A 83 -25.19 -10.62 24.37
C CYS A 83 -26.59 -11.23 24.49
N SER A 84 -26.67 -12.55 24.63
CA SER A 84 -27.94 -13.21 24.94
C SER A 84 -28.43 -12.59 26.24
N GLU A 85 -29.43 -11.72 26.16
CA GLU A 85 -30.21 -11.28 27.32
C GLU A 85 -30.76 -12.56 27.96
N LYS A 86 -30.20 -12.94 29.10
CA LYS A 86 -30.83 -13.91 29.98
C LYS A 86 -31.87 -13.14 30.77
N PHE A 87 -33.13 -13.43 30.45
CA PHE A 87 -34.33 -13.06 31.19
C PHE A 87 -34.17 -13.31 32.69
#